data_AF-R5ZHT2-F1
#
_entry.id   AF-R5ZHT2-F1
#
_cell.length_a   1.000
_cell.length_b   1.000
_cell.length_c   1.000
_cell.angle_alpha   90.00
_cell.angle_beta   90.00
_cell.angle_gamma   90.00
#
_symmetry.space_group_name_H-M   'P 1'
#
loop_
_entity.id
_entity.type
_entity.pdbx_description
1 polymer ?
#
loop_
_entity_poly.entity_id
_entity_poly.type
_entity_poly.pdbx_seq_one_letter_code
_entity_poly.pdbx_strand_id
1 'polypeptide(L)'
;MKKKLFSVLLVGALAASLVACGKTEKKEAKASTANTEINAEEYAGTITSNAGVYKTFVNLSDWKGMSVDLKESDYVVLDSDVEDYIKSMLESKATTNVITEGTTKAGDVIKLDYSGKLDGTAFSGGTATDVTYTIGSGKFIEDLDKGLVGLTVGQETDITCVFPESN
;
A
#
# COMPACT_ATOMS: atom_id res chain seq x y z
N MET A 1 -14.84 22.65 54.34
CA MET A 1 -15.07 24.06 54.74
C MET A 1 -14.01 24.89 54.00
N LYS A 2 -14.21 25.94 53.19
CA LYS A 2 -15.31 26.84 52.79
C LYS A 2 -15.00 27.27 51.32
N LYS A 3 -15.75 26.84 50.31
CA LYS A 3 -16.75 27.60 49.51
C LYS A 3 -16.56 29.14 49.35
N LYS A 4 -16.35 29.52 48.07
CA LYS A 4 -17.04 30.55 47.25
C LYS A 4 -16.53 32.02 47.20
N LEU A 5 -16.23 32.43 45.94
CA LEU A 5 -16.66 33.61 45.16
C LEU A 5 -16.43 35.04 45.70
N PHE A 6 -15.99 35.95 44.82
CA PHE A 6 -16.36 37.39 44.63
C PHE A 6 -15.21 38.06 43.84
N SER A 7 -15.36 38.46 42.56
CA SER A 7 -16.10 39.60 42.01
C SER A 7 -15.38 40.96 42.15
N VAL A 8 -14.97 41.51 40.99
CA VAL A 8 -15.13 42.90 40.52
C VAL A 8 -14.72 44.05 41.45
N LEU A 9 -13.71 44.83 41.04
CA LEU A 9 -13.66 46.30 41.17
C LEU A 9 -12.40 46.85 40.46
N LEU A 10 -12.29 48.07 39.93
CA LEU A 10 -13.10 48.98 39.10
C LEU A 10 -12.18 50.22 38.93
N VAL A 11 -12.18 50.87 37.76
CA VAL A 11 -11.74 52.27 37.50
C VAL A 11 -10.23 52.57 37.66
N GLY A 12 -9.51 53.18 36.74
CA GLY A 12 -9.88 54.14 35.71
C GLY A 12 -9.11 55.44 35.99
N ALA A 13 -8.09 55.72 35.18
CA ALA A 13 -7.54 57.06 35.03
C ALA A 13 -7.21 57.23 33.55
N LEU A 14 -8.16 57.83 32.85
CA LEU A 14 -8.08 58.28 31.47
C LEU A 14 -7.54 59.73 31.46
N ALA A 15 -6.84 60.08 30.38
CA ALA A 15 -6.38 61.41 29.96
C ALA A 15 -5.15 61.96 30.72
N ALA A 16 -4.11 62.51 30.09
CA ALA A 16 -3.90 63.11 28.77
C ALA A 16 -2.37 62.99 28.48
N SER A 17 -1.74 63.09 27.32
CA SER A 17 -2.05 63.57 25.97
C SER A 17 -0.74 63.44 25.16
N LEU A 18 -0.85 63.58 23.82
CA LEU A 18 0.22 63.95 22.87
C LEU A 18 1.00 62.81 22.19
N VAL A 19 0.46 62.40 21.04
CA VAL A 19 1.13 62.32 19.73
C VAL A 19 2.62 61.93 19.75
N ALA A 20 2.88 60.64 19.53
CA ALA A 20 4.08 60.17 18.83
C ALA A 20 3.71 58.94 17.99
N CYS A 21 3.78 59.10 16.68
CA CYS A 21 3.47 58.10 15.67
C CYS A 21 4.53 56.97 15.69
N GLY A 22 4.11 55.70 15.74
CA GLY A 22 5.01 54.55 15.68
C GLY A 22 4.25 53.23 15.55
N LYS A 23 3.80 52.91 14.34
CA LYS A 23 3.05 51.70 13.98
C LYS A 23 3.85 50.43 14.28
N THR A 24 3.29 49.51 15.07
CA THR A 24 3.66 48.08 15.00
C THR A 24 2.43 47.22 15.28
N GLU A 25 1.81 46.68 14.23
CA GLU A 25 0.72 45.71 14.32
C GLU A 25 1.29 44.29 14.50
N LYS A 26 0.78 43.57 15.50
CA LYS A 26 0.99 42.12 15.65
C LYS A 26 0.11 41.38 14.65
N LYS A 27 0.71 40.58 13.75
CA LYS A 27 -0.02 39.57 12.97
C LYS A 27 0.22 38.19 13.57
N GLU A 28 -0.83 37.61 14.12
CA GLU A 28 -0.93 36.17 14.37
C GLU A 28 -0.94 35.43 13.03
N ALA A 29 -0.02 34.49 12.82
CA ALA A 29 0.04 33.67 11.61
C ALA A 29 -0.82 32.40 11.80
N LYS A 30 -1.97 32.35 11.13
CA LYS A 30 -2.70 31.11 10.84
C LYS A 30 -1.81 30.19 10.01
N ALA A 31 -1.68 28.92 10.39
CA ALA A 31 -1.14 27.89 9.51
C ALA A 31 -2.04 27.76 8.27
N SER A 32 -1.45 27.97 7.08
CA SER A 32 -2.14 27.89 5.79
C SER A 32 -1.77 26.56 5.11
N THR A 33 -2.77 25.81 4.65
CA THR A 33 -2.64 24.59 3.83
C THR A 33 -2.70 24.91 2.33
N ALA A 34 -2.14 26.05 1.91
CA ALA A 34 -2.06 26.42 0.50
C ALA A 34 -0.82 25.79 -0.12
N ASN A 35 -1.00 24.89 -1.09
CA ASN A 35 0.10 24.40 -1.91
C ASN A 35 0.50 25.53 -2.88
N THR A 36 1.73 26.01 -2.75
CA THR A 36 2.31 27.00 -3.66
C THR A 36 3.15 26.26 -4.68
N GLU A 37 2.97 26.56 -5.97
CA GLU A 37 3.86 26.07 -7.01
C GLU A 37 5.25 26.67 -6.78
N ILE A 38 6.26 25.81 -6.68
CA ILE A 38 7.66 26.21 -6.52
C ILE A 38 8.45 25.80 -7.75
N ASN A 39 9.47 26.59 -8.11
CA ASN A 39 10.39 26.24 -9.19
C ASN A 39 11.51 25.31 -8.73
N ALA A 40 12.33 24.84 -9.66
CA ALA A 40 13.40 23.87 -9.39
C ALA A 40 14.47 24.43 -8.44
N GLU A 41 14.84 25.71 -8.60
CA GLU A 41 15.81 26.40 -7.74
C GLU A 41 15.29 26.55 -6.30
N GLU A 42 14.00 26.86 -6.13
CA GLU A 42 13.34 26.96 -4.81
C GLU A 42 13.22 25.60 -4.13
N TYR A 43 12.92 24.54 -4.89
CA TYR A 43 12.94 23.17 -4.37
C TYR A 43 14.34 22.76 -3.92
N ALA A 44 15.36 22.99 -4.75
CA ALA A 44 16.75 22.72 -4.40
C ALA A 44 17.22 23.53 -3.17
N GLY A 45 16.80 24.80 -3.08
CA GLY A 45 17.05 25.65 -1.92
C GLY A 45 16.41 25.12 -0.65
N THR A 46 15.17 24.62 -0.73
CA THR A 46 14.46 24.00 0.41
C THR A 46 15.14 22.72 0.89
N ILE A 47 15.55 21.84 -0.04
CA ILE A 47 16.30 20.63 0.29
C ILE A 47 17.63 20.99 0.95
N THR A 48 18.34 21.99 0.44
CA THR A 48 19.62 22.44 1.01
C THR A 48 19.44 23.03 2.41
N SER A 49 18.43 23.87 2.62
CA SER A 49 18.09 24.46 3.92
C SER A 49 17.72 23.39 4.95
N ASN A 50 16.97 22.36 4.53
CA ASN A 50 16.50 21.31 5.42
C ASN A 50 17.50 20.15 5.58
N ALA A 51 18.57 20.09 4.79
CA ALA A 51 19.57 19.02 4.85
C ALA A 51 20.16 18.83 6.26
N GLY A 52 20.39 19.92 6.99
CA GLY A 52 20.85 19.89 8.38
C GLY A 52 19.85 19.24 9.34
N VAL A 53 18.55 19.47 9.11
CA VAL A 53 17.44 18.88 9.90
C VAL A 53 17.29 17.40 9.57
N TYR A 54 17.33 17.00 8.30
CA TYR A 54 17.24 15.58 7.94
C TYR A 54 18.40 14.76 8.51
N LYS A 55 19.61 15.34 8.59
CA LYS A 55 20.78 14.70 9.18
C LYS A 55 20.64 14.43 10.69
N THR A 56 19.74 15.13 11.41
CA THR A 56 19.46 14.83 12.82
C THR A 56 18.50 13.65 13.02
N PHE A 57 17.70 13.31 12.01
CA PHE A 57 16.73 12.20 12.07
C PHE A 57 17.21 10.95 11.34
N VAL A 58 18.11 11.10 10.38
CA VAL A 58 18.63 10.01 9.56
C VAL A 58 20.14 9.98 9.65
N ASN A 59 20.67 8.91 10.23
CA ASN A 59 22.10 8.60 10.23
C ASN A 59 22.34 7.50 9.20
N LEU A 60 22.98 7.85 8.07
CA LEU A 60 23.45 6.86 7.11
C LEU A 60 24.85 6.41 7.54
N SER A 61 25.02 5.11 7.73
CA SER A 61 26.35 4.52 7.91
C SER A 61 27.20 4.65 6.64
N ASP A 62 28.49 4.39 6.74
CA ASP A 62 29.43 4.44 5.62
C ASP A 62 29.10 3.38 4.57
N TRP A 63 28.31 3.79 3.57
CA TRP A 63 27.91 2.94 2.45
C TRP A 63 28.94 2.95 1.31
N LYS A 64 29.77 4.00 1.24
CA LYS A 64 30.81 4.13 0.22
C LYS A 64 31.95 3.15 0.53
N GLY A 65 32.24 2.26 -0.42
CA GLY A 65 33.31 1.27 -0.28
C GLY A 65 32.88 -0.04 0.38
N MET A 66 31.58 -0.24 0.65
CA MET A 66 31.05 -1.56 0.97
C MET A 66 31.28 -2.49 -0.22
N SER A 67 31.89 -3.64 0.03
CA SER A 67 32.04 -4.70 -0.97
C SER A 67 30.75 -5.52 -1.00
N VAL A 68 30.26 -5.79 -2.21
CA VAL A 68 29.16 -6.73 -2.44
C VAL A 68 29.76 -7.88 -3.23
N ASP A 69 29.72 -9.08 -2.66
CA ASP A 69 30.07 -10.28 -3.38
C ASP A 69 28.93 -10.60 -4.34
N LEU A 70 29.20 -10.44 -5.63
CA LEU A 70 28.26 -10.82 -6.67
C LEU A 70 28.73 -12.13 -7.27
N LYS A 71 27.90 -13.17 -7.25
CA LYS A 71 28.26 -14.41 -7.90
C LYS A 71 28.07 -14.23 -9.39
N GLU A 72 28.97 -14.76 -10.20
CA GLU A 72 28.83 -14.73 -11.66
C GLU A 72 27.50 -15.38 -12.10
N SER A 73 27.04 -16.42 -11.37
CA SER A 73 25.74 -17.04 -11.56
C SER A 73 24.55 -16.08 -11.45
N ASP A 74 24.69 -14.95 -10.76
CA ASP A 74 23.61 -13.98 -10.57
C ASP A 74 23.37 -13.14 -11.83
N TYR A 75 24.23 -13.26 -12.85
CA TYR A 75 24.17 -12.49 -14.10
C TYR A 75 24.20 -13.33 -15.38
N VAL A 76 24.28 -14.65 -15.26
CA VAL A 76 24.20 -15.53 -16.43
C VAL A 76 22.73 -15.65 -16.81
N VAL A 77 22.40 -15.17 -18.01
CA VAL A 77 21.11 -15.44 -18.63
C VAL A 77 21.18 -16.80 -19.30
N LEU A 78 20.33 -17.72 -18.86
CA LEU A 78 20.20 -19.05 -19.44
C LEU A 78 19.20 -19.03 -20.59
N ASP A 79 19.32 -19.98 -21.51
CA ASP A 79 18.33 -20.17 -22.58
C ASP A 79 16.92 -20.42 -22.01
N SER A 80 16.83 -21.07 -20.83
CA SER A 80 15.56 -21.26 -20.13
C SER A 80 14.91 -19.95 -19.71
N ASP A 81 15.68 -18.95 -19.29
CA ASP A 81 15.14 -17.64 -18.87
C ASP A 81 14.53 -16.91 -20.07
N VAL A 82 15.17 -17.04 -21.23
CA VAL A 82 14.67 -16.48 -22.50
C VAL A 82 13.38 -17.18 -22.92
N GLU A 83 13.35 -18.50 -22.85
CA GLU A 83 12.16 -19.29 -23.21
C GLU A 83 10.98 -18.98 -22.27
N ASP A 84 11.23 -18.90 -20.95
CA ASP A 84 10.21 -18.54 -19.96
C ASP A 84 9.69 -17.12 -20.20
N TYR A 85 10.56 -16.18 -20.57
CA TYR A 85 10.16 -14.82 -20.92
C TYR A 85 9.31 -14.78 -22.21
N ILE A 86 9.70 -15.50 -23.25
CA ILE A 86 8.92 -15.63 -24.50
C ILE A 86 7.54 -16.22 -24.18
N LYS A 87 7.50 -17.30 -23.40
CA LYS A 87 6.26 -17.95 -22.99
C LYS A 87 5.35 -16.98 -22.22
N SER A 88 5.88 -16.25 -21.24
CA SER A 88 5.13 -15.23 -20.50
C SER A 88 4.57 -14.15 -21.42
N MET A 89 5.35 -13.71 -22.42
CA MET A 89 4.89 -12.75 -23.40
C MET A 89 3.74 -13.30 -24.25
N LEU A 90 3.85 -14.54 -24.74
CA LEU A 90 2.79 -15.19 -25.51
C LEU A 90 1.51 -15.36 -24.69
N GLU A 91 1.62 -15.81 -23.44
CA GLU A 91 0.49 -15.93 -22.52
C GLU A 91 -0.20 -14.58 -22.27
N SER A 92 0.57 -13.50 -22.11
CA SER A 92 0.02 -12.15 -21.93
C SER A 92 -0.77 -11.61 -23.14
N LYS A 93 -0.53 -12.18 -24.33
CA LYS A 93 -1.20 -11.82 -25.59
C LYS A 93 -2.23 -12.85 -26.03
N ALA A 94 -2.47 -13.89 -25.22
CA ALA A 94 -3.42 -14.92 -25.54
C ALA A 94 -4.85 -14.35 -25.60
N THR A 95 -5.64 -14.85 -26.54
CA THR A 95 -7.08 -14.59 -26.61
C THR A 95 -7.81 -15.71 -25.91
N THR A 96 -8.70 -15.38 -24.98
CA THR A 96 -9.54 -16.35 -24.28
C THR A 96 -10.91 -16.45 -24.92
N ASN A 97 -11.41 -17.68 -25.09
CA ASN A 97 -12.81 -17.93 -25.42
C ASN A 97 -13.56 -18.36 -24.17
N VAL A 98 -14.78 -17.87 -23.98
CA VAL A 98 -15.63 -18.32 -22.88
C VAL A 98 -16.19 -19.70 -23.22
N ILE A 99 -15.90 -20.67 -22.35
CA ILE A 99 -16.44 -22.04 -22.43
C ILE A 99 -17.40 -22.21 -21.25
N THR A 100 -18.63 -22.65 -21.53
CA THR A 100 -19.69 -22.78 -20.52
C THR A 100 -20.04 -24.23 -20.19
N GLU A 101 -19.32 -25.19 -20.75
CA GLU A 101 -19.56 -26.62 -20.58
C GLU A 101 -18.25 -27.41 -20.47
N GLY A 102 -18.33 -28.64 -19.96
CA GLY A 102 -17.19 -29.53 -19.80
C GLY A 102 -16.57 -29.48 -18.41
N THR A 103 -15.30 -29.87 -18.33
CA THR A 103 -14.55 -29.98 -17.06
C THR A 103 -13.33 -29.08 -17.05
N THR A 104 -13.03 -28.53 -15.89
CA THR A 104 -11.89 -27.66 -15.65
C THR A 104 -10.55 -28.41 -15.66
N LYS A 105 -9.48 -27.73 -16.02
CA LYS A 105 -8.11 -28.26 -16.05
C LYS A 105 -7.12 -27.22 -15.53
N ALA A 106 -5.93 -27.68 -15.12
CA ALA A 106 -4.84 -26.79 -14.77
C ALA A 106 -4.50 -25.87 -15.97
N GLY A 107 -4.33 -24.57 -15.69
CA GLY A 107 -4.12 -23.54 -16.70
C GLY A 107 -5.40 -22.90 -17.25
N ASP A 108 -6.59 -23.46 -16.99
CA ASP A 108 -7.84 -22.81 -17.38
C ASP A 108 -8.05 -21.52 -16.58
N VAL A 109 -8.60 -20.51 -17.25
CA VAL A 109 -9.05 -19.27 -16.64
C VAL A 109 -10.54 -19.38 -16.35
N ILE A 110 -10.92 -19.37 -15.08
CA ILE A 110 -12.30 -19.52 -14.62
C ILE A 110 -12.81 -18.25 -13.96
N LYS A 111 -14.14 -18.09 -13.95
CA LYS A 111 -14.85 -17.24 -13.00
C LYS A 111 -15.27 -18.09 -11.81
N LEU A 112 -14.81 -17.72 -10.63
CA LEU A 112 -15.01 -18.48 -9.40
C LEU A 112 -15.78 -17.65 -8.38
N ASP A 113 -16.85 -18.27 -7.88
CA ASP A 113 -17.53 -17.86 -6.66
C ASP A 113 -17.17 -18.86 -5.57
N TYR A 114 -16.69 -18.39 -4.42
CA TYR A 114 -16.28 -19.27 -3.33
C TYR A 114 -16.63 -18.69 -1.97
N SER A 115 -16.81 -19.59 -0.99
CA SER A 115 -17.04 -19.23 0.41
C SER A 115 -16.29 -20.18 1.34
N GLY A 116 -15.18 -19.69 1.88
CA GLY A 116 -14.35 -20.38 2.84
C GLY A 116 -14.99 -20.41 4.22
N LYS A 117 -15.05 -21.61 4.81
CA LYS A 117 -15.55 -21.84 6.16
C LYS A 117 -14.47 -22.51 6.99
N LEU A 118 -14.26 -22.01 8.20
CA LEU A 118 -13.46 -22.66 9.24
C LEU A 118 -14.42 -23.19 10.30
N ASP A 119 -14.38 -24.49 10.57
CA ASP A 119 -15.29 -25.17 11.51
C ASP A 119 -16.78 -24.86 11.26
N GLY A 120 -17.17 -24.80 9.98
CA GLY A 120 -18.53 -24.48 9.54
C GLY A 120 -18.90 -22.99 9.58
N THR A 121 -18.02 -22.12 10.09
CA THR A 121 -18.24 -20.67 10.15
C THR A 121 -17.47 -19.95 9.06
N ALA A 122 -18.13 -19.11 8.28
CA ALA A 122 -17.45 -18.28 7.29
C ALA A 122 -16.49 -17.31 7.98
N PHE A 123 -15.28 -17.16 7.45
CA PHE A 123 -14.28 -16.25 8.00
C PHE A 123 -14.08 -15.02 7.09
N SER A 124 -13.63 -13.91 7.69
CA SER A 124 -13.43 -12.65 6.96
C SER A 124 -12.35 -12.80 5.89
N GLY A 125 -12.63 -12.33 4.67
CA GLY A 125 -11.73 -12.47 3.53
C GLY A 125 -11.75 -13.86 2.87
N GLY A 126 -12.55 -14.80 3.37
CA GLY A 126 -12.69 -16.15 2.81
C GLY A 126 -13.76 -16.30 1.73
N THR A 127 -14.55 -15.27 1.44
CA THR A 127 -15.68 -15.33 0.49
C THR A 127 -15.54 -14.25 -0.56
N ALA A 128 -15.71 -14.62 -1.83
CA ALA A 128 -15.74 -13.70 -2.96
C ALA A 128 -16.57 -14.26 -4.12
N THR A 129 -17.04 -13.37 -4.98
CA THR A 129 -17.81 -13.69 -6.20
C THR A 129 -17.15 -13.04 -7.40
N ASP A 130 -17.40 -13.59 -8.59
CA ASP A 130 -16.91 -13.13 -9.89
C ASP A 130 -15.38 -13.04 -10.00
N VAL A 131 -14.65 -13.85 -9.22
CA VAL A 131 -13.18 -13.83 -9.20
C VAL A 131 -12.64 -14.52 -10.44
N THR A 132 -11.88 -13.78 -11.26
CA THR A 132 -11.10 -14.37 -12.37
C THR A 132 -9.87 -15.06 -11.80
N TYR A 133 -9.72 -16.35 -12.05
CA TYR A 133 -8.64 -17.15 -11.51
C TYR A 133 -8.07 -18.13 -12.54
N THR A 134 -6.75 -18.29 -12.56
CA THR A 134 -6.08 -19.32 -13.36
C THR A 134 -5.76 -20.51 -12.46
N ILE A 135 -6.34 -21.67 -12.76
CA ILE A 135 -6.17 -22.89 -11.96
C ILE A 135 -4.70 -23.31 -11.97
N GLY A 136 -4.10 -23.47 -10.78
CA GLY A 136 -2.68 -23.81 -10.62
C GLY A 136 -1.73 -22.61 -10.64
N SER A 137 -2.24 -21.37 -10.58
CA SER A 137 -1.39 -20.18 -10.51
C SER A 137 -0.67 -20.01 -9.17
N GLY A 138 -1.04 -20.78 -8.14
CA GLY A 138 -0.45 -20.71 -6.81
C GLY A 138 -0.81 -19.44 -6.03
N LYS A 139 -1.77 -18.63 -6.49
CA LYS A 139 -2.28 -17.49 -5.70
C LYS A 139 -3.24 -17.94 -4.60
N PHE A 140 -3.88 -19.10 -4.76
CA PHE A 140 -4.61 -19.78 -3.71
C PHE A 140 -3.77 -20.86 -3.04
N ILE A 141 -4.31 -21.43 -1.96
CA ILE A 141 -3.72 -22.60 -1.29
C ILE A 141 -3.71 -23.80 -2.24
N GLU A 142 -2.67 -24.62 -2.14
CA GLU A 142 -2.40 -25.74 -3.04
C GLU A 142 -3.59 -26.72 -3.15
N ASP A 143 -4.25 -27.00 -2.03
CA ASP A 143 -5.41 -27.90 -1.99
C ASP A 143 -6.59 -27.36 -2.81
N LEU A 144 -6.82 -26.04 -2.78
CA LEU A 144 -7.88 -25.43 -3.59
C LEU A 144 -7.53 -25.52 -5.08
N ASP A 145 -6.28 -25.27 -5.45
CA ASP A 145 -5.81 -25.40 -6.84
C ASP A 145 -6.01 -26.82 -7.38
N LYS A 146 -5.67 -27.83 -6.59
CA LYS A 146 -5.89 -29.24 -6.96
C LYS A 146 -7.37 -29.59 -7.02
N GLY A 147 -8.16 -29.13 -6.06
CA GLY A 147 -9.59 -29.41 -5.99
C GLY A 147 -10.40 -28.78 -7.13
N LEU A 148 -9.90 -27.70 -7.72
CA LEU A 148 -10.52 -27.04 -8.88
C LEU A 148 -10.31 -27.80 -10.19
N VAL A 149 -9.43 -28.80 -10.26
CA VAL A 149 -9.19 -29.58 -11.48
C VAL A 149 -10.22 -30.69 -11.64
N GLY A 150 -10.81 -30.81 -12.83
CA GLY A 150 -11.76 -31.87 -13.19
C GLY A 150 -13.20 -31.61 -12.76
N LEU A 151 -13.51 -30.44 -12.22
CA LEU A 151 -14.87 -30.06 -11.84
C LEU A 151 -15.69 -29.71 -13.08
N THR A 152 -16.98 -30.06 -13.05
CA THR A 152 -17.90 -29.71 -14.13
C THR A 152 -18.31 -28.24 -14.00
N VAL A 153 -18.27 -27.50 -15.11
CA VAL A 153 -18.66 -26.08 -15.14
C VAL A 153 -20.11 -25.90 -14.65
N GLY A 154 -20.31 -24.95 -13.73
CA GLY A 154 -21.62 -24.61 -13.17
C GLY A 154 -22.08 -25.51 -12.01
N GLN A 155 -21.26 -26.45 -11.55
CA GLN A 155 -21.55 -27.22 -10.34
C GLN A 155 -20.96 -26.56 -9.09
N GLU A 156 -21.73 -26.61 -8.00
CA GLU A 156 -21.21 -26.31 -6.66
C GLU A 156 -20.53 -27.56 -6.09
N THR A 157 -19.39 -27.39 -5.43
CA THR A 157 -18.63 -28.49 -4.83
C THR A 157 -17.91 -28.01 -3.58
N ASP A 158 -17.97 -28.80 -2.51
CA ASP A 158 -17.20 -28.57 -1.31
C ASP A 158 -15.79 -29.17 -1.46
N ILE A 159 -14.76 -28.33 -1.30
CA ILE A 159 -13.36 -28.74 -1.35
C ILE A 159 -12.77 -28.62 0.05
N THR A 160 -12.33 -29.74 0.62
CA THR A 160 -11.62 -29.74 1.89
C THR A 160 -10.19 -29.28 1.66
N CYS A 161 -9.77 -28.23 2.35
CA CYS A 161 -8.44 -27.65 2.23
C CYS A 161 -7.78 -27.51 3.61
N VAL A 162 -6.46 -27.64 3.66
CA VAL A 162 -5.66 -27.36 4.85
C VAL A 162 -4.85 -26.09 4.61
N PHE A 163 -4.93 -25.14 5.54
CA PHE A 163 -4.06 -23.96 5.49
C PHE A 163 -2.63 -24.37 5.85
N PRO A 164 -1.61 -23.91 5.11
CA PRO A 164 -0.22 -24.20 5.43
C PRO A 164 0.15 -23.64 6.80
N GLU A 165 1.06 -24.32 7.51
CA GLU A 165 1.65 -23.78 8.72
C GLU A 165 2.45 -22.51 8.38
N SER A 166 2.47 -21.54 9.29
CA SER A 166 3.02 -20.20 9.05
C SER A 166 4.46 -20.25 8.51
N ASN A 167 4.70 -19.59 7.36
CA ASN A 167 6.05 -19.27 6.87
C ASN A 167 6.59 -17.99 7.52
#